data_AF-A0A8T8D5S6-F1
#
_entry.id   AF-A0A8T8D5S6-F1
#
_cell.length_a   1.000
_cell.length_b   1.000
_cell.length_c   1.000
_cell.angle_alpha   90.00
_cell.angle_beta   90.00
_cell.angle_gamma   90.00
#
_symmetry.space_group_name_H-M   'P 1'
#
loop_
_entity.id
_entity.type
_entity.pdbx_description
1 polymer ?
#
loop_
_entity_poly.entity_id
_entity_poly.type
_entity_poly.pdbx_seq_one_letter_code
_entity_poly.pdbx_strand_id
1 'polypeptide(L)' 'MWVAIPFATEPYAGYVGRRYAGQRLKTLLAWHEQYAPDEWEKHRNAAIYVLQGNRNPLIDFPQWAPRLQLEG' A
#
# COMPACT_ATOMS: atom_id res chain seq x y z
N MET A 1 9.18 -0.08 10.22
CA MET A 1 9.06 -1.46 9.72
C MET A 1 7.69 -1.59 9.10
N TRP A 2 7.58 -1.39 7.79
CA TRP A 2 6.29 -1.46 7.12
C TRP A 2 6.02 -2.88 6.63
N VAL A 3 4.96 -3.44 7.21
CA VAL A 3 4.40 -4.73 6.85
C VAL A 3 3.91 -4.63 5.41
N ALA A 4 4.38 -5.57 4.59
CA ALA A 4 3.98 -5.75 3.22
C ALA A 4 2.43 -5.75 3.09
N ILE A 5 1.88 -4.64 2.60
CA ILE A 5 0.82 -4.77 1.59
C ILE A 5 1.52 -5.53 0.46
N PRO A 6 1.07 -6.76 0.15
CA PRO A 6 1.86 -7.66 -0.64
C PRO A 6 2.02 -7.03 -2.00
N PHE A 7 3.20 -7.26 -2.58
CA PHE A 7 3.53 -7.03 -3.97
C PHE A 7 2.28 -6.95 -4.85
N ALA A 8 1.99 -5.73 -5.32
CA ALA A 8 0.94 -5.50 -6.28
C ALA A 8 1.37 -6.09 -7.64
N THR A 9 1.18 -7.40 -7.78
CA THR A 9 0.99 -8.05 -9.08
C THR A 9 -0.50 -8.13 -9.44
N GLU A 10 -1.39 -7.70 -8.55
CA GLU A 10 -2.79 -7.44 -8.87
C GLU A 10 -2.94 -5.97 -9.29
N PRO A 11 -3.54 -5.68 -10.45
CA PRO A 11 -3.76 -4.31 -10.89
C PRO A 11 -4.65 -3.65 -9.84
N TYR A 12 -4.29 -2.46 -9.38
CA TYR A 12 -5.16 -1.64 -8.54
C TYR A 12 -6.38 -1.18 -9.33
N ALA A 13 -7.30 -2.12 -9.54
CA ALA A 13 -8.67 -1.91 -9.94
C ALA A 13 -9.50 -2.43 -8.77
N GLY A 14 -9.75 -1.56 -7.77
CA GLY A 14 -10.83 -1.71 -6.78
C GLY A 14 -10.86 -2.91 -5.81
N TYR A 15 -10.10 -3.98 -6.02
CA TYR A 15 -10.36 -5.27 -5.34
C TYR A 15 -9.17 -5.73 -4.49
N VAL A 16 -9.24 -5.50 -3.18
CA VAL A 16 -8.37 -6.19 -2.23
C VAL A 16 -8.94 -7.58 -2.00
N GLY A 17 -8.43 -8.60 -2.71
CA GLY A 17 -8.96 -9.96 -2.67
C GLY A 17 -8.97 -10.58 -1.25
N ARG A 18 -9.71 -11.70 -1.09
CA ARG A 18 -9.98 -12.45 0.17
C ARG A 18 -8.81 -12.69 1.15
N ARG A 19 -7.56 -12.44 0.75
CA ARG A 19 -6.37 -12.47 1.63
C ARG A 19 -6.37 -11.35 2.69
N TYR A 20 -7.04 -10.23 2.44
CA TYR A 20 -7.22 -9.15 3.41
C TYR A 20 -8.71 -8.99 3.73
N ALA A 21 -9.29 -9.99 4.39
CA ALA A 21 -10.61 -9.86 5.00
C ALA A 21 -10.73 -8.52 5.76
N GLY A 22 -11.86 -7.82 5.60
CA GLY A 22 -11.96 -6.36 5.86
C GLY A 22 -11.45 -5.83 7.20
N GLN A 23 -11.38 -6.65 8.26
CA GLN A 23 -10.73 -6.26 9.52
C GLN A 23 -9.22 -6.05 9.38
N ARG A 24 -8.52 -6.90 8.61
CA ARG A 24 -7.08 -6.73 8.37
C ARG A 24 -6.77 -5.48 7.56
N LEU A 25 -7.60 -5.17 6.56
CA LEU A 25 -7.40 -3.95 5.77
C LEU A 25 -7.61 -2.70 6.65
N LYS A 26 -8.65 -2.67 7.51
CA LYS A 26 -8.82 -1.57 8.47
C LYS A 26 -7.61 -1.37 9.38
N THR A 27 -7.03 -2.45 9.92
CA THR A 27 -5.82 -2.36 10.75
C THR A 27 -4.63 -1.84 9.96
N LEU A 28 -4.43 -2.31 8.72
CA LEU A 28 -3.34 -1.85 7.85
C LEU A 28 -3.49 -0.37 7.49
N LEU A 29 -4.71 0.10 7.23
CA LEU A 29 -5.01 1.51 6.98
C LEU A 29 -4.75 2.37 8.23
N ALA A 30 -5.16 1.91 9.41
CA ALA A 30 -4.91 2.63 10.66
C ALA A 30 -3.41 2.75 10.96
N TRP A 31 -2.63 1.70 10.73
CA TRP A 31 -1.18 1.77 10.85
C TRP A 31 -0.58 2.70 9.81
N HIS A 32 -1.11 2.70 8.59
CA HIS A 32 -0.63 3.59 7.54
C HIS A 32 -0.88 5.08 7.81
N GLU A 33 -1.93 5.40 8.55
CA GLU A 33 -2.20 6.76 8.99
C GLU A 33 -1.30 7.19 10.15
N GLN A 34 -1.00 6.29 11.08
CA GLN A 34 -0.18 6.58 12.26
C GLN A 34 1.31 6.75 11.94
N TYR A 35 1.79 6.04 10.94
CA TYR A 35 3.17 6.13 10.47
C TYR A 35 3.09 6.64 9.05
N ALA A 36 3.45 7.89 8.76
CA ALA A 36 3.51 8.34 7.37
C ALA A 36 4.83 7.87 6.71
N PRO A 37 4.86 7.61 5.38
CA PRO A 37 6.09 7.24 4.70
C PRO A 37 7.17 8.32 4.83
N ASP A 38 8.36 7.91 5.22
CA ASP A 38 9.51 8.81 5.33
C ASP A 38 10.29 8.94 4.01
N GLU A 39 11.30 9.82 3.98
CA GLU A 39 12.14 10.03 2.79
C GLU A 39 12.95 8.78 2.39
N TRP A 40 13.36 7.96 3.36
CA TRP A 40 14.05 6.70 3.09
C TRP A 40 13.14 5.72 2.35
N GLU A 41 11.88 5.65 2.73
CA GLU A 41 10.88 4.80 2.10
C GLU A 41 10.56 5.23 0.68
N LYS A 42 10.50 6.54 0.42
CA LYS A 42 10.37 7.08 -0.93
C LYS A 42 11.57 6.72 -1.81
N HIS A 43 12.79 6.87 -1.29
CA HIS A 43 14.01 6.47 -2.01
C HIS A 43 14.03 4.97 -2.30
N ARG A 44 13.63 4.14 -1.33
CA ARG A 44 13.52 2.68 -1.52
C ARG A 44 12.48 2.33 -2.58
N ASN A 45 11.32 2.98 -2.56
CA ASN A 45 10.26 2.76 -3.56
C ASN A 45 10.76 3.13 -4.97
N ALA A 46 11.52 4.23 -5.11
CA ALA A 46 12.13 4.62 -6.37
C ALA A 46 13.18 3.60 -6.85
N ALA A 47 14.04 3.10 -5.95
CA ALA A 47 15.05 2.10 -6.30
C ALA A 47 14.42 0.76 -6.73
N ILE A 48 13.36 0.33 -6.06
CA ILE A 48 12.63 -0.89 -6.41
C ILE A 48 11.92 -0.73 -7.76
N TYR A 49 11.33 0.44 -8.03
CA TYR A 49 10.69 0.74 -9.32
C TYR A 49 11.67 0.57 -10.49
N VAL A 50 12.93 0.98 -10.35
CA VAL A 50 13.96 0.78 -11.38
C VAL A 50 14.16 -0.70 -11.71
N LEU A 51 14.02 -1.59 -10.74
CA LEU A 51 14.23 -3.03 -10.91
C LEU A 51 12.99 -3.77 -11.43
N GLN A 52 11.79 -3.31 -11.08
CA GLN A 52 10.55 -4.07 -11.25
C GLN A 52 9.54 -3.42 -12.19
N GLY A 53 9.68 -2.12 -12.45
CA GLY A 53 8.77 -1.36 -13.31
C GLY A 53 7.40 -1.06 -12.68
N ASN A 54 7.10 -1.52 -11.46
CA ASN A 54 5.91 -1.15 -10.69
C ASN A 54 6.28 -0.35 -9.44
N ARG A 55 5.43 0.62 -9.06
CA ARG A 55 5.67 1.54 -7.95
C ARG A 55 4.48 1.47 -7.00
N ASN A 56 4.73 1.48 -5.70
CA ASN A 56 3.64 1.51 -4.72
C ASN A 56 3.10 2.95 -4.58
N PRO A 57 1.88 3.24 -5.05
CA PRO A 57 1.35 4.60 -5.02
C PRO A 57 1.05 5.11 -3.62
N LEU A 58 0.91 4.25 -2.61
CA LEU A 58 0.66 4.66 -1.22
C LEU A 58 1.90 5.23 -0.53
N ILE A 59 3.11 4.96 -1.05
CA ILE A 59 4.34 5.59 -0.55
C ILE A 59 4.50 7.00 -1.10
N ASP A 60 4.04 7.24 -2.33
CA ASP A 60 4.14 8.54 -2.99
C ASP A 60 2.93 9.44 -2.68
N PHE A 61 1.76 8.83 -2.51
CA PHE A 61 0.48 9.48 -2.22
C PHE A 61 -0.23 8.79 -1.04
N PRO A 62 0.26 8.98 0.20
CA PRO A 62 -0.35 8.36 1.40
C PRO A 62 -1.83 8.69 1.56
N GLN A 63 -2.25 9.87 1.09
CA GLN A 63 -3.64 10.35 1.10
C GLN A 63 -4.61 9.52 0.23
N TRP A 64 -4.12 8.53 -0.53
CA TRP A 64 -4.96 7.60 -1.27
C TRP A 64 -5.39 6.40 -0.45
N ALA A 65 -4.74 6.11 0.68
CA ALA A 65 -5.08 4.98 1.52
C ALA A 65 -6.56 4.94 1.94
N PRO A 66 -7.20 6.06 2.36
CA PRO A 66 -8.62 6.05 2.72
C PRO A 66 -9.58 5.79 1.55
N ARG A 67 -9.12 5.90 0.29
CA ARG A 67 -9.96 5.62 -0.90
C ARG A 67 -10.01 4.13 -1.24
N LEU A 68 -9.20 3.29 -0.60
CA LEU A 68 -9.25 1.85 -0.78
C LEU A 68 -10.57 1.32 -0.22
N GLN A 69 -11.47 0.91 -1.12
CA GLN A 69 -12.79 0.42 -0.74
C GLN A 69 -12.68 -1.00 -0.18
N LEU A 70 -13.39 -1.24 0.93
CA LEU A 70 -13.61 -2.56 1.51
C LEU A 70 -14.83 -3.16 0.80
N GLU A 71 -14.63 -3.95 -0.25
CA GLU A 71 -15.71 -4.84 -0.70
C GLU A 71 -15.78 -6.07 0.20
N GLY A 72 -16.99 -6.38 0.68
CA GLY A 72 -17.30 -7.51 1.55
C GLY A 72 -17.61 -8.78 0.77
#